data_AF-A0A962U124-F1
#
_entry.id   AF-A0A962U124-F1
#
_cell.length_a   1.000
_cell.length_b   1.000
_cell.length_c   1.000
_cell.angle_alpha   90.00
_cell.angle_beta   90.00
_cell.angle_gamma   90.00
#
_symmetry.space_group_name_H-M   'P 1'
#
loop_
_entity.id
_entity.type
_entity.pdbx_description
1 polymer ?
#
loop_
_entity_poly.entity_id
_entity_poly.type
_entity_poly.pdbx_seq_one_letter_code
_entity_poly.pdbx_strand_id
1 'polypeptide(L)'
;MPNRAVQRQRDPKAVAEALFEAHKGEEAWLDAFSEHLDRQRARDALARTLEIWDLSQSEAARVLGVSRQAVGKWMEKGVPAERAGLAADLAAATDLLVRYLKRDRIPAVVRKPIPALDGVSLLDLLSRDGSAAVLEACRRMFDFHRVGD
;
A
#
# COMPACT_ATOMS: atom_id res chain seq x y z
N MET A 1 -6.40 -1.77 -35.63
CA MET A 1 -6.05 -1.83 -34.19
C MET A 1 -7.03 -0.96 -33.43
N PRO A 2 -7.94 -1.51 -32.60
CA PRO A 2 -8.90 -0.68 -31.90
C PRO A 2 -8.19 0.16 -30.82
N ASN A 3 -8.54 1.43 -30.81
CA ASN A 3 -7.92 2.53 -30.09
C ASN A 3 -8.05 2.35 -28.56
N ARG A 4 -6.91 2.15 -27.85
CA ARG A 4 -6.81 2.04 -26.38
C ARG A 4 -7.43 3.22 -25.62
N ALA A 5 -7.63 4.36 -26.27
CA ALA A 5 -8.26 5.54 -25.65
C ALA A 5 -9.79 5.41 -25.47
N VAL A 6 -10.47 4.56 -26.25
CA VAL A 6 -11.95 4.46 -26.26
C VAL A 6 -12.49 3.60 -25.10
N GLN A 7 -11.67 2.74 -24.49
CA GLN A 7 -12.10 1.92 -23.34
C GLN A 7 -12.08 2.69 -22.00
N ARG A 8 -11.56 3.92 -21.97
CA ARG A 8 -11.31 4.68 -20.72
C ARG A 8 -12.52 5.46 -20.17
N GLN A 9 -13.69 5.39 -20.80
CA GLN A 9 -14.85 6.22 -20.44
C GLN A 9 -16.15 5.45 -20.21
N ARG A 10 -16.08 4.18 -19.78
CA ARG A 10 -17.25 3.51 -19.22
C ARG A 10 -17.28 3.73 -17.71
N ASP A 11 -18.43 4.14 -17.20
CA ASP A 11 -18.70 4.22 -15.76
C ASP A 11 -18.22 2.90 -15.10
N PRO A 12 -17.29 2.94 -14.12
CA PRO A 12 -16.80 1.74 -13.46
C PRO A 12 -17.90 0.84 -12.93
N LYS A 13 -19.05 1.41 -12.50
CA LYS A 13 -20.20 0.63 -12.04
C LYS A 13 -20.85 -0.14 -13.19
N ALA A 14 -21.12 0.53 -14.31
CA ALA A 14 -21.69 -0.12 -15.49
C ALA A 14 -20.77 -1.23 -16.06
N VAL A 15 -19.44 -1.05 -16.00
CA VAL A 15 -18.49 -2.10 -16.39
C VAL A 15 -18.57 -3.29 -15.45
N ALA A 16 -18.60 -3.04 -14.14
CA ALA A 16 -18.69 -4.09 -13.13
C ALA A 16 -20.02 -4.87 -13.25
N GLU A 17 -21.15 -4.17 -13.44
CA GLU A 17 -22.47 -4.78 -13.65
C GLU A 17 -22.50 -5.65 -14.92
N ALA A 18 -21.97 -5.14 -16.04
CA ALA A 18 -21.92 -5.91 -17.28
C ALA A 18 -21.02 -7.15 -17.16
N LEU A 19 -19.90 -7.05 -16.45
CA LEU A 19 -18.98 -8.16 -16.21
C LEU A 19 -19.59 -9.20 -15.26
N PHE A 20 -20.31 -8.74 -14.23
CA PHE A 20 -21.05 -9.62 -13.33
C PHE A 20 -22.17 -10.38 -14.04
N GLU A 21 -23.01 -9.68 -14.82
CA GLU A 21 -24.10 -10.34 -15.56
C GLU A 21 -23.56 -11.30 -16.64
N ALA A 22 -22.44 -10.99 -17.28
CA ALA A 22 -21.82 -11.87 -18.28
C ALA A 22 -21.28 -13.19 -17.70
N HIS A 23 -20.90 -13.21 -16.41
CA HIS A 23 -20.35 -14.38 -15.71
C HIS A 23 -21.25 -14.84 -14.56
N LYS A 24 -22.55 -14.55 -14.66
CA LYS A 24 -23.52 -14.89 -13.63
C LYS A 24 -23.63 -16.41 -13.50
N GLY A 25 -23.44 -16.91 -12.27
CA GLY A 25 -23.38 -18.34 -11.98
C GLY A 25 -21.98 -18.97 -12.15
N GLU A 26 -20.98 -18.20 -12.58
CA GLU A 26 -19.56 -18.60 -12.62
C GLU A 26 -18.81 -18.04 -11.39
N GLU A 27 -19.22 -18.45 -10.18
CA GLU A 27 -18.69 -17.90 -8.92
C GLU A 27 -17.15 -17.97 -8.85
N ALA A 28 -16.55 -19.10 -9.22
CA ALA A 28 -15.10 -19.27 -9.23
C ALA A 28 -14.37 -18.29 -10.17
N TRP A 29 -15.02 -17.87 -11.27
CA TRP A 29 -14.44 -16.89 -12.19
C TRP A 29 -14.48 -15.49 -11.56
N LEU A 30 -15.61 -15.11 -10.96
CA LEU A 30 -15.78 -13.81 -10.30
C LEU A 30 -14.81 -13.66 -9.11
N ASP A 31 -14.63 -14.72 -8.32
CA ASP A 31 -13.67 -14.76 -7.23
C ASP A 31 -12.24 -14.57 -7.73
N ALA A 32 -11.83 -15.32 -8.75
CA ALA A 32 -10.50 -15.21 -9.35
C ALA A 32 -10.26 -13.81 -9.95
N PHE A 33 -11.29 -13.21 -10.57
CA PHE A 33 -11.21 -11.86 -11.09
C PHE A 33 -11.02 -10.83 -9.96
N SER A 34 -11.83 -10.91 -8.91
CA SER A 34 -11.72 -9.99 -7.76
C SER A 34 -10.36 -10.13 -7.08
N GLU A 35 -9.92 -11.37 -6.83
CA GLU A 35 -8.61 -11.65 -6.24
C GLU A 35 -7.50 -11.03 -7.08
N HIS A 36 -7.52 -11.22 -8.40
CA HIS A 36 -6.51 -10.65 -9.27
C HIS A 36 -6.50 -9.12 -9.22
N LEU A 37 -7.68 -8.48 -9.25
CA LEU A 37 -7.82 -7.03 -9.16
C LEU A 37 -7.27 -6.48 -7.84
N ASP A 38 -7.56 -7.13 -6.72
CA ASP A 38 -7.10 -6.72 -5.40
C ASP A 38 -5.58 -6.85 -5.26
N ARG A 39 -4.99 -7.93 -5.80
CA ARG A 39 -3.53 -8.10 -5.85
C ARG A 39 -2.85 -6.98 -6.65
N GLN A 40 -3.45 -6.52 -7.75
CA GLN A 40 -2.92 -5.40 -8.54
C GLN A 40 -3.04 -4.07 -7.78
N ARG A 41 -4.18 -3.81 -7.13
CA ARG A 41 -4.37 -2.60 -6.32
C ARG A 41 -3.40 -2.53 -5.14
N ALA A 42 -3.22 -3.64 -4.43
CA ALA A 42 -2.26 -3.75 -3.34
C ALA A 42 -0.81 -3.53 -3.83
N ARG A 43 -0.47 -4.01 -5.03
CA ARG A 43 0.82 -3.69 -5.65
C ARG A 43 0.97 -2.20 -5.89
N ASP A 44 0.01 -1.55 -6.54
CA ASP A 44 0.13 -0.12 -6.88
C ASP A 44 0.25 0.75 -5.61
N ALA A 45 -0.51 0.39 -4.57
CA ALA A 45 -0.42 0.99 -3.24
C ALA A 45 0.98 0.83 -2.60
N LEU A 46 1.54 -0.38 -2.65
CA LEU A 46 2.87 -0.66 -2.14
C LEU A 46 3.95 0.07 -2.98
N ALA A 47 3.87 0.02 -4.31
CA ALA A 47 4.82 0.68 -5.20
C ALA A 47 4.88 2.19 -4.92
N ARG A 48 3.72 2.85 -4.81
CA ARG A 48 3.65 4.27 -4.42
C ARG A 48 4.30 4.53 -3.08
N THR A 49 4.08 3.66 -2.10
CA THR A 49 4.70 3.80 -0.77
C THR A 49 6.23 3.72 -0.87
N LEU A 50 6.76 2.71 -1.56
CA LEU A 50 8.21 2.55 -1.76
C LEU A 50 8.81 3.75 -2.48
N GLU A 51 8.13 4.29 -3.49
CA GLU A 51 8.55 5.49 -4.21
C GLU A 51 8.58 6.72 -3.28
N ILE A 52 7.52 6.96 -2.51
CA ILE A 52 7.42 8.13 -1.62
C ILE A 52 8.43 8.05 -0.48
N TRP A 53 8.70 6.85 0.04
CA TRP A 53 9.65 6.62 1.12
C TRP A 53 11.09 6.50 0.62
N ASP A 54 11.28 6.53 -0.70
CA ASP A 54 12.55 6.34 -1.41
C ASP A 54 13.25 5.03 -0.98
N LEU A 55 12.51 3.93 -1.04
CA LEU A 55 13.01 2.60 -0.72
C LEU A 55 13.35 1.84 -2.00
N SER A 56 14.61 1.42 -2.12
CA SER A 56 14.99 0.41 -3.10
C SER A 56 14.30 -0.93 -2.80
N GLN A 57 14.19 -1.82 -3.80
CA GLN A 57 13.67 -3.17 -3.56
C GLN A 57 14.48 -3.94 -2.51
N SER A 58 15.79 -3.68 -2.41
CA SER A 58 16.66 -4.32 -1.41
C SER A 58 16.37 -3.82 0.00
N GLU A 59 16.12 -2.52 0.17
CA GLU A 59 15.70 -1.97 1.46
C GLU A 59 14.31 -2.43 1.84
N ALA A 60 13.35 -2.37 0.90
CA ALA A 60 12.00 -2.88 1.08
C ALA A 60 12.02 -4.35 1.54
N ALA A 61 12.78 -5.21 0.87
CA ALA A 61 12.93 -6.60 1.24
C ALA A 61 13.41 -6.77 2.69
N ARG A 62 14.43 -6.00 3.08
CA ARG A 62 14.98 -6.02 4.43
C ARG A 62 13.94 -5.63 5.49
N VAL A 63 13.26 -4.49 5.29
CA VAL A 63 12.30 -3.98 6.29
C VAL A 63 11.00 -4.76 6.33
N LEU A 64 10.63 -5.43 5.23
CA LEU A 64 9.45 -6.29 5.16
C LEU A 64 9.73 -7.74 5.61
N GLY A 65 10.99 -8.08 5.89
CA GLY A 65 11.38 -9.44 6.29
C GLY A 65 11.19 -10.49 5.18
N VAL A 66 11.35 -10.09 3.91
CA VAL A 66 11.19 -10.97 2.75
C VAL A 66 12.41 -10.91 1.83
N SER A 67 12.50 -11.81 0.84
CA SER A 67 13.58 -11.75 -0.14
C SER A 67 13.37 -10.61 -1.16
N ARG A 68 14.46 -10.09 -1.73
CA ARG A 68 14.38 -9.13 -2.85
C ARG A 68 13.60 -9.69 -4.04
N GLN A 69 13.75 -10.98 -4.31
CA GLN A 69 13.00 -11.66 -5.38
C GLN A 69 11.50 -11.69 -5.09
N ALA A 70 11.08 -11.83 -3.82
CA ALA A 70 9.67 -11.75 -3.44
C ALA A 70 9.11 -10.35 -3.73
N VAL A 71 9.82 -9.29 -3.34
CA VAL A 71 9.43 -7.91 -3.67
C VAL A 71 9.33 -7.69 -5.18
N GLY A 72 10.32 -8.15 -5.95
CA GLY A 72 10.28 -8.09 -7.41
C GLY A 72 9.05 -8.79 -8.00
N LYS A 73 8.76 -10.02 -7.53
CA LYS A 73 7.57 -10.77 -7.96
C LYS A 73 6.28 -10.03 -7.61
N TRP A 74 6.20 -9.37 -6.46
CA TRP A 74 5.02 -8.58 -6.09
C TRP A 74 4.83 -7.39 -7.02
N MET A 75 5.91 -6.71 -7.40
CA MET A 75 5.89 -5.59 -8.36
C MET A 75 5.53 -6.02 -9.78
N GLU A 76 5.73 -7.29 -10.13
CA GLU A 76 5.34 -7.82 -11.44
C GLU A 76 3.93 -8.41 -11.45
N LYS A 77 3.57 -9.17 -10.42
CA LYS A 77 2.40 -10.07 -10.41
C LYS A 77 1.28 -9.68 -9.45
N GLY A 78 1.50 -8.69 -8.61
CA GLY A 78 0.57 -8.33 -7.53
C GLY A 78 1.07 -8.80 -6.16
N VAL A 79 0.64 -8.10 -5.11
CA VAL A 79 0.93 -8.48 -3.72
C VAL A 79 0.04 -9.66 -3.33
N PRO A 80 0.56 -10.75 -2.73
CA PRO A 80 -0.25 -11.89 -2.28
C PRO A 80 -1.36 -11.47 -1.31
N ALA A 81 -2.48 -12.20 -1.30
CA ALA A 81 -3.65 -11.85 -0.51
C ALA A 81 -3.34 -11.76 1.00
N GLU A 82 -2.52 -12.69 1.51
CA GLU A 82 -2.05 -12.71 2.90
C GLU A 82 -1.14 -11.52 3.27
N ARG A 83 -0.68 -10.75 2.27
CA ARG A 83 0.11 -9.51 2.45
C ARG A 83 -0.68 -8.25 2.04
N ALA A 84 -1.95 -8.36 1.65
CA ALA A 84 -2.75 -7.21 1.27
C ALA A 84 -2.92 -6.20 2.42
N GLY A 85 -3.10 -6.70 3.66
CA GLY A 85 -3.17 -5.85 4.85
C GLY A 85 -1.92 -4.99 5.04
N LEU A 86 -0.74 -5.56 4.78
CA LEU A 86 0.52 -4.82 4.84
C LEU A 86 0.58 -3.68 3.84
N ALA A 87 0.15 -3.91 2.59
CA ALA A 87 0.12 -2.87 1.58
C ALA A 87 -0.90 -1.77 1.93
N ALA A 88 -2.06 -2.15 2.48
CA ALA A 88 -3.10 -1.22 2.91
C ALA A 88 -2.64 -0.33 4.07
N ASP A 89 -2.03 -0.91 5.11
CA ASP A 89 -1.50 -0.17 6.26
C ASP A 89 -0.43 0.83 5.85
N LEU A 90 0.51 0.40 5.01
CA LEU A 90 1.60 1.25 4.51
C LEU A 90 1.09 2.38 3.61
N ALA A 91 0.08 2.11 2.79
CA ALA A 91 -0.56 3.13 1.98
C ALA A 91 -1.26 4.18 2.86
N ALA A 92 -2.03 3.73 3.86
CA ALA A 92 -2.71 4.63 4.80
C ALA A 92 -1.71 5.46 5.62
N ALA A 93 -0.61 4.86 6.09
CA ALA A 93 0.46 5.57 6.77
C ALA A 93 1.10 6.62 5.85
N THR A 94 1.34 6.27 4.59
CA THR A 94 1.86 7.17 3.57
C THR A 94 0.92 8.34 3.30
N ASP A 95 -0.39 8.11 3.27
CA ASP A 95 -1.38 9.17 3.07
C ASP A 95 -1.41 10.15 4.23
N LEU A 96 -1.25 9.68 5.48
CA LEU A 96 -1.07 10.56 6.64
C LEU A 96 0.20 11.40 6.50
N LEU A 97 1.33 10.79 6.15
CA LEU A 97 2.59 11.50 5.98
C LEU A 97 2.50 12.55 4.86
N VAL A 98 1.94 12.20 3.70
CA VAL A 98 1.76 13.14 2.57
C VAL A 98 0.79 14.27 2.92
N ARG A 99 -0.20 14.02 3.77
CA ARG A 99 -1.15 15.05 4.21
C ARG A 99 -0.49 16.14 5.06
N TYR A 100 0.50 15.77 5.90
CA TYR A 100 1.08 16.69 6.89
C TYR A 100 2.53 17.09 6.59
N LEU A 101 3.22 16.39 5.69
CA LEU A 101 4.61 16.62 5.35
C LEU A 101 4.78 16.88 3.86
N LYS A 102 5.78 17.70 3.51
CA LYS A 102 6.21 17.80 2.11
C LYS A 102 6.80 16.46 1.68
N ARG A 103 6.46 16.02 0.47
CA ARG A 103 6.84 14.70 -0.07
C ARG A 103 8.35 14.46 -0.04
N ASP A 104 9.16 15.47 -0.34
CA ASP A 104 10.63 15.43 -0.31
C ASP A 104 11.24 15.21 1.09
N ARG A 105 10.46 15.45 2.16
CA ARG A 105 10.88 15.22 3.54
C ARG A 105 10.57 13.83 4.05
N ILE A 106 9.63 13.12 3.42
CA ILE A 106 9.16 11.81 3.90
C ILE A 106 10.30 10.78 4.00
N PRO A 107 11.20 10.64 2.99
CA PRO A 107 12.32 9.70 3.08
C PRO A 107 13.21 9.89 4.31
N ALA A 108 13.46 11.14 4.70
CA ALA A 108 14.26 11.46 5.88
C ALA A 108 13.48 11.18 7.17
N VAL A 109 12.17 11.48 7.19
CA VAL A 109 11.32 11.27 8.37
C VAL A 109 11.17 9.79 8.70
N VAL A 110 10.91 8.93 7.70
CA VAL A 110 10.70 7.49 7.96
C VAL A 110 11.96 6.78 8.49
N ARG A 111 13.14 7.33 8.22
CA ARG A 111 14.46 6.82 8.67
C ARG A 111 14.95 7.44 9.97
N LYS A 112 14.40 8.58 10.39
CA LYS A 112 14.88 9.30 11.56
C LYS A 112 14.36 8.63 12.84
N PRO A 113 15.22 8.37 13.84
CA PRO A 113 14.81 8.04 15.19
C PRO A 113 13.75 9.01 15.75
N ILE A 114 12.64 8.48 16.26
CA ILE A 114 11.56 9.27 16.85
C ILE A 114 11.63 9.09 18.38
N PRO A 115 11.91 10.14 19.17
CA PRO A 115 11.99 10.04 20.63
C PRO A 115 10.72 9.49 21.29
N ALA A 116 9.54 9.83 20.74
CA ALA A 116 8.25 9.32 21.23
C ALA A 116 8.00 7.83 20.91
N LEU A 117 8.88 7.20 20.14
CA LEU A 117 8.87 5.77 19.83
C LEU A 117 10.18 5.12 20.34
N ASP A 118 10.62 5.47 21.55
CA ASP A 118 11.84 4.92 22.17
C ASP A 118 13.11 5.05 21.30
N GLY A 119 13.16 6.07 20.45
CA GLY A 119 14.28 6.31 19.55
C GLY A 119 14.34 5.40 18.33
N VAL A 120 13.30 4.64 18.02
CA VAL A 120 13.23 3.88 16.77
C VAL A 120 12.65 4.72 15.63
N SER A 121 13.06 4.43 14.39
CA SER A 121 12.45 5.01 13.19
C SER A 121 11.18 4.25 12.76
N LEU A 122 10.40 4.80 11.83
CA LEU A 122 9.25 4.09 11.26
C LEU A 122 9.69 2.83 10.47
N LEU A 123 10.88 2.85 9.86
CA LEU A 123 11.42 1.66 9.18
C LEU A 123 11.88 0.57 10.18
N ASP A 124 12.43 0.96 11.32
CA ASP A 124 12.76 0.02 12.38
C ASP A 124 11.50 -0.61 12.97
N LEU A 125 10.46 0.22 13.17
CA LEU A 125 9.15 -0.23 13.64
C LEU A 125 8.50 -1.21 12.65
N LEU A 126 8.57 -0.92 11.34
CA LEU A 126 8.10 -1.83 10.30
C LEU A 126 8.80 -3.19 10.36
N SER A 127 10.11 -3.18 10.57
CA SER A 127 10.93 -4.38 10.61
C SER A 127 10.67 -5.24 11.86
N ARG A 128 10.36 -4.60 12.99
CA ARG A 128 10.17 -5.27 14.29
C ARG A 128 8.74 -5.71 14.53
N ASP A 129 7.80 -4.81 14.30
CA ASP A 129 6.41 -4.91 14.80
C ASP A 129 5.37 -4.90 13.66
N GLY A 130 5.83 -4.71 12.40
CA GLY A 130 5.00 -4.80 11.20
C GLY A 130 4.27 -3.50 10.84
N SER A 131 3.49 -3.57 9.75
CA SER A 131 2.84 -2.41 9.12
C SER A 131 1.78 -1.75 9.97
N ALA A 132 1.01 -2.53 10.74
CA ALA A 132 -0.03 -2.02 11.62
C ALA A 132 0.55 -1.08 12.69
N ALA A 133 1.70 -1.43 13.26
CA ALA A 133 2.40 -0.61 14.25
C ALA A 133 2.84 0.73 13.64
N VAL A 134 3.30 0.73 12.38
CA VAL A 134 3.69 1.95 11.65
C VAL A 134 2.51 2.87 11.39
N LEU A 135 1.39 2.32 10.92
CA LEU A 135 0.16 3.09 10.72
C LEU A 135 -0.30 3.74 12.03
N GLU A 136 -0.30 2.96 13.11
CA GLU A 136 -0.71 3.47 14.42
C GLU A 136 0.26 4.54 14.95
N ALA A 137 1.57 4.38 14.77
CA ALA A 137 2.54 5.42 15.09
C ALA A 137 2.27 6.70 14.29
N CYS A 138 2.00 6.61 12.98
CA CYS A 138 1.64 7.77 12.16
C CYS A 138 0.35 8.43 12.64
N ARG A 139 -0.68 7.66 13.01
CA ARG A 139 -1.92 8.21 13.58
C ARG A 139 -1.64 9.00 14.85
N ARG A 140 -0.89 8.44 15.80
CA ARG A 140 -0.53 9.14 17.05
C ARG A 140 0.29 10.41 16.82
N MET A 141 1.21 10.39 15.85
CA MET A 141 2.02 11.58 15.52
C MET A 141 1.18 12.76 15.01
N PHE A 142 0.03 12.49 14.39
CA PHE A 142 -0.84 13.50 13.79
C PHE A 142 -2.25 13.51 14.40
N ASP A 143 -2.41 12.96 15.61
CA ASP A 143 -3.67 13.02 16.35
C ASP A 143 -3.77 14.38 17.06
N PHE A 144 -4.42 15.34 16.38
CA PHE A 144 -4.59 16.70 16.88
C PHE A 144 -5.80 16.86 17.83
N HIS A 145 -6.53 15.78 18.16
CA HIS A 145 -7.70 15.85 19.05
C HIS A 145 -7.35 15.66 20.54
N ARG A 146 -6.08 15.45 20.91
CA ARG A 146 -5.63 15.32 22.32
C ARG A 146 -5.03 16.58 22.94
N VAL A 147 -5.18 17.75 22.31
CA VAL A 147 -4.78 19.04 22.87
C VAL A 147 -6.05 19.83 23.18
N GLY A 148 -6.75 19.45 24.24
CA GLY A 148 -8.02 20.05 24.62
C GLY A 148 -8.67 19.43 25.85
N ASP A 149 -7.90 18.92 26.81
CA ASP A 149 -8.34 18.59 28.18
C ASP A 149 -7.34 19.20 29.19
#